data_AF-A0A2A4N2A0-F1
#
_entry.id   AF-A0A2A4N2A0-F1
#
_cell.length_a   1.000
_cell.length_b   1.000
_cell.length_c   1.000
_cell.angle_alpha   90.00
_cell.angle_beta   90.00
_cell.angle_gamma   90.00
#
_symmetry.space_group_name_H-M   'P 1'
#
loop_
_entity.id
_entity.type
_entity.pdbx_description
1 polymer ?
#
loop_
_entity_poly.entity_id
_entity_poly.type
_entity_poly.pdbx_seq_one_letter_code
_entity_poly.pdbx_strand_id
1 'polypeptide(L)' 'MRPALEALRDKAFSGEIERVYVLSPDRLARKYAHQLILIEEFKKLNVEIAFVNKA' A
#
# COMPACT_ATOMS: atom_id res chain seq x y z
N MET A 1 0.61 -6.90 14.67
CA MET A 1 1.67 -7.04 13.64
C MET A 1 1.02 -7.43 12.32
N ARG A 2 1.42 -6.81 11.20
CA ARG A 2 0.86 -7.09 9.86
C ARG A 2 2.01 -7.55 8.95
N PRO A 3 2.48 -8.80 9.09
CA PRO A 3 3.73 -9.26 8.47
C PRO A 3 3.74 -9.10 6.94
N ALA A 4 2.60 -9.34 6.27
CA ALA A 4 2.49 -9.15 4.83
C ALA A 4 2.59 -7.67 4.39
N LEU A 5 2.11 -6.73 5.22
CA LEU A 5 2.23 -5.30 4.92
C LEU A 5 3.65 -4.80 5.21
N GLU A 6 4.27 -5.30 6.27
CA GLU A 6 5.67 -5.01 6.62
C GLU A 6 6.60 -5.46 5.48
N ALA A 7 6.48 -6.72 5.02
CA ALA A 7 7.26 -7.21 3.89
C ALA A 7 7.04 -6.41 2.59
N LEU A 8 5.81 -5.93 2.36
CA LEU A 8 5.48 -5.13 1.18
C LEU A 8 6.09 -3.71 1.26
N ARG A 9 6.21 -3.15 2.47
CA ARG A 9 6.93 -1.90 2.71
C ARG A 9 8.43 -2.07 2.50
N ASP A 10 9.01 -3.19 2.95
CA ASP A 10 10.43 -3.48 2.74
C ASP A 10 10.78 -3.60 1.24
N LYS A 11 9.90 -4.24 0.46
CA LYS A 11 10.02 -4.30 -1.01
C LYS A 11 9.88 -2.94 -1.68
N ALA A 12 8.96 -2.10 -1.22
CA ALA A 12 8.82 -0.74 -1.72
C ALA A 12 10.06 0.10 -1.40
N PHE A 13 10.61 -0.06 -0.20
CA PHE A 13 11.79 0.67 0.24
C PHE A 13 13.06 0.27 -0.51
N SER A 14 13.21 -1.02 -0.83
CA SER A 14 14.31 -1.54 -1.66
C SER A 14 14.17 -1.22 -3.15
N GLY A 15 13.03 -0.67 -3.59
CA GLY A 15 12.75 -0.39 -5.00
C GLY A 15 12.49 -1.65 -5.83
N GLU A 16 12.20 -2.80 -5.19
CA GLU A 16 11.86 -4.05 -5.88
C GLU A 16 10.48 -4.01 -6.54
N ILE A 17 9.63 -3.07 -6.13
CA ILE A 17 8.28 -2.91 -6.65
C ILE A 17 7.99 -1.43 -6.93
N GLU A 18 7.24 -1.19 -8.00
CA GLU A 18 6.80 0.14 -8.42
C GLU A 18 5.28 0.30 -8.31
N ARG A 19 4.54 -0.81 -8.13
CA ARG A 19 3.08 -0.79 -8.01
C ARG A 19 2.55 -1.88 -7.09
N VAL A 20 1.52 -1.54 -6.33
CA VAL A 20 0.81 -2.42 -5.40
C VAL A 20 -0.66 -2.48 -5.79
N TYR A 21 -1.14 -3.68 -6.10
CA TYR A 21 -2.55 -3.93 -6.39
C TYR A 21 -3.29 -4.35 -5.12
N VAL A 22 -4.37 -3.65 -4.81
CA VAL A 22 -5.13 -3.83 -3.58
C VAL A 22 -6.58 -4.11 -3.94
N LEU A 23 -7.15 -5.18 -3.41
CA LEU A 23 -8.53 -5.55 -3.73
C LEU A 23 -9.53 -4.45 -3.33
N SER A 24 -9.44 -3.96 -2.09
CA SER A 24 -10.28 -2.85 -1.61
C SER A 24 -9.52 -1.98 -0.59
N PRO A 25 -9.90 -0.69 -0.43
CA PRO A 25 -9.28 0.20 0.56
C PRO A 25 -9.27 -0.37 1.98
N ASP A 26 -10.33 -1.08 2.36
CA ASP A 26 -10.48 -1.70 3.69
C ASP A 26 -9.41 -2.76 4.00
N ARG A 27 -8.86 -3.41 2.95
CA ARG A 27 -7.74 -4.36 3.07
C ARG A 27 -6.43 -3.66 3.44
N LEU A 28 -6.32 -2.37 3.12
CA LEU A 28 -5.15 -1.56 3.42
C LEU A 28 -5.19 -1.06 4.87
N ALA A 29 -6.32 -0.52 5.33
CA ALA A 29 -6.58 -0.26 6.74
C ALA A 29 -8.09 -0.03 6.96
N ARG A 30 -8.60 -0.36 8.15
CA ARG A 30 -10.02 -0.15 8.49
C ARG A 30 -10.39 1.31 8.76
N LYS A 31 -9.40 2.15 9.04
CA LYS A 31 -9.58 3.58 9.34
C LYS A 31 -9.03 4.41 8.18
N TYR A 32 -9.83 5.35 7.69
CA TYR A 32 -9.48 6.20 6.55
C TYR A 32 -8.16 6.96 6.75
N ALA A 33 -7.95 7.54 7.93
CA ALA A 33 -6.70 8.24 8.26
C ALA A 33 -5.45 7.35 8.08
N HIS A 34 -5.54 6.07 8.45
CA HIS A 34 -4.43 5.13 8.29
C HIS A 34 -4.22 4.72 6.83
N GLN A 35 -5.30 4.66 6.03
CA GLN A 35 -5.17 4.41 4.59
C GLN A 35 -4.39 5.54 3.91
N LEU A 36 -4.72 6.79 4.22
CA LEU A 36 -4.02 7.94 3.66
C LEU A 36 -2.53 7.93 3.99
N ILE A 37 -2.18 7.65 5.26
CA ILE A 37 -0.77 7.54 5.67
C ILE A 37 -0.03 6.50 4.83
N LEU A 38 -0.60 5.31 4.66
CA LEU A 38 0.03 4.24 3.86
C LEU A 38 0.15 4.66 2.39
N ILE A 39 -0.88 5.28 1.81
CA ILE A 39 -0.84 5.77 0.43
C ILE A 39 0.27 6.81 0.25
N GLU A 40 0.42 7.74 1.20
CA GLU A 40 1.50 8.74 1.16
C GLU A 40 2.88 8.10 1.33
N GLU A 41 3.02 7.11 2.21
CA GLU A 41 4.28 6.37 2.39
C GLU A 41 4.71 5.68 1.09
N PHE A 42 3.81 4.94 0.43
CA PHE A 42 4.13 4.29 -0.85
C PHE A 42 4.42 5.31 -1.94
N LYS A 43 3.65 6.41 -2.01
CA LYS A 43 3.87 7.48 -2.98
C LYS A 43 5.24 8.14 -2.83
N LYS A 44 5.72 8.34 -1.59
CA LYS A 44 7.07 8.88 -1.31
C LYS A 44 8.19 7.94 -1.79
N LEU A 45 7.89 6.64 -1.88
CA LEU A 45 8.80 5.62 -2.41
C LEU A 45 8.65 5.41 -3.93
N ASN A 46 7.91 6.30 -4.62
CA ASN A 46 7.54 6.13 -6.04
C ASN A 46 6.77 4.83 -6.33
N VAL A 47 6.06 4.29 -5.34
CA VAL A 47 5.21 3.11 -5.48
C VAL A 47 3.75 3.52 -5.60
N GLU A 48 3.10 3.13 -6.70
CA GLU A 48 1.70 3.43 -6.96
C GLU A 48 0.77 2.39 -6.31
N ILE A 49 -0.33 2.84 -5.68
CA ILE A 49 -1.38 1.95 -5.19
C ILE A 49 -2.58 1.97 -6.14
N ALA A 50 -2.93 0.82 -6.69
CA ALA A 50 -4.08 0.64 -7.57
C ALA A 50 -5.14 -0.25 -6.90
N PHE A 51 -6.41 0.20 -6.91
CA PHE A 51 -7.52 -0.57 -6.35
C PHE A 51 -8.21 -1.39 -7.44
N VAL A 52 -8.24 -2.71 -7.27
CA VAL A 52 -8.75 -3.64 -8.28
C VAL A 52 -10.29 -3.69 -8.30
N ASN A 53 -10.96 -3.48 -7.17
CA ASN A 53 -12.43 -3.53 -7.08
C ASN A 53 -13.10 -2.15 -7.22
N LYS A 54 -12.47 -1.20 -7.92
CA LYS A 54 -13.15 0.01 -8.39
C LYS A 54 -13.54 -0.21 -9.86
N ALA A 55 -14.58 -1.00 -10.07
CA ALA A 55 -15.36 -1.05 -11.30
C ALA A 55 -16.81 -0.68 -10.94
#